data_AF-A0A5B7C8G0-F1
#
_entry.id   AF-A0A5B7C8G0-F1
#
_cell.length_a   1.000
_cell.length_b   1.000
_cell.length_c   1.000
_cell.angle_alpha   90.00
_cell.angle_beta   90.00
_cell.angle_gamma   90.00
#
_symmetry.space_group_name_H-M   'P 1'
#
loop_
_entity.id
_entity.type
_entity.pdbx_description
1 polymer ?
#
loop_
_entity_poly.entity_id
_entity_poly.type
_entity_poly.pdbx_seq_one_letter_code
_entity_poly.pdbx_strand_id
1 'polypeptide(L)'
;IQKCGLLRNLFSSSMARTLEQLRMLTITSCTFVEEIVAKEGNEEVTDEIVFPRLKFLALANLPNLTSFCSAHCAFNMPSLRKALLQNCPKMKTFTSGQVSMPKIKIHEDKDQWLWMEDLNEYVQQQVLQGKGLRMDNDIKDDYYLFNTCIAIFKQHPLDDYYDKDTDDDDTFDDGNGNNNDSGDSQLQH
;
A
#
# COMPACT_ATOMS: atom_id res chain seq x y z
N ILE A 1 -0.20 5.85 11.39
CA ILE A 1 -1.20 6.18 12.44
C ILE A 1 -0.98 5.24 13.61
N GLN A 2 -0.85 5.75 14.83
CA GLN A 2 -0.69 4.94 16.04
C GLN A 2 -1.57 5.49 17.16
N LYS A 3 -2.03 4.63 18.09
CA LYS A 3 -2.72 5.04 19.35
C LYS A 3 -3.82 6.10 19.14
N CYS A 4 -4.67 5.91 18.14
CA CYS A 4 -5.62 6.90 17.63
C CYS A 4 -6.86 7.18 18.53
N GLY A 5 -6.70 7.10 19.86
CA GLY A 5 -7.73 7.43 20.82
C GLY A 5 -8.99 6.57 20.68
N LEU A 6 -10.15 7.22 20.70
CA LEU A 6 -11.49 6.61 20.68
C LEU A 6 -12.11 6.55 19.26
N LEU A 7 -11.32 6.79 18.21
CA LEU A 7 -11.81 6.74 16.83
C LEU A 7 -12.25 5.31 16.46
N ARG A 8 -13.46 5.18 15.90
CA ARG A 8 -14.01 3.91 15.39
C ARG A 8 -13.67 3.66 13.92
N ASN A 9 -13.39 4.75 13.19
CA ASN A 9 -12.93 4.77 11.81
C ASN A 9 -11.87 5.87 11.63
N LEU A 10 -10.97 5.70 10.65
CA LEU A 10 -9.82 6.60 10.45
C LEU A 10 -9.98 7.53 9.26
N PHE A 11 -10.64 7.06 8.21
CA PHE A 11 -10.97 7.83 7.03
C PHE A 11 -12.47 7.68 6.76
N SER A 12 -13.04 8.65 6.04
CA SER A 12 -14.20 8.37 5.20
C SER A 12 -13.77 7.93 3.81
N SER A 13 -14.69 7.37 3.04
CA SER A 13 -14.53 7.03 1.63
C SER A 13 -14.10 8.22 0.77
N SER A 14 -14.73 9.39 0.93
CA SER A 14 -14.31 10.63 0.24
C SER A 14 -12.89 11.05 0.59
N MET A 15 -12.50 10.99 1.88
CA MET A 15 -11.11 11.22 2.28
C MET A 15 -10.16 10.20 1.65
N ALA A 16 -10.51 8.91 1.69
CA ALA A 16 -9.69 7.83 1.14
C ALA A 16 -9.40 8.01 -0.36
N ARG A 17 -10.38 8.47 -1.15
CA ARG A 17 -10.19 8.77 -2.59
C ARG A 17 -9.14 9.85 -2.84
N THR A 18 -8.95 10.80 -1.92
CA THR A 18 -7.92 11.86 -2.06
C THR A 18 -6.50 11.40 -1.73
N LEU A 19 -6.32 10.17 -1.20
CA LEU A 19 -5.03 9.63 -0.77
C LEU A 19 -4.25 8.95 -1.92
N GLU A 20 -4.39 9.42 -3.16
CA GLU A 20 -3.77 8.81 -4.34
C GLU A 20 -2.23 8.69 -4.24
N GLN A 21 -1.62 9.64 -3.52
CA GLN A 21 -0.18 9.74 -3.31
C GLN A 21 0.35 8.86 -2.16
N LEU A 22 -0.53 8.13 -1.46
CA LEU A 22 -0.18 7.32 -0.29
C LEU A 22 0.69 6.12 -0.70
N ARG A 23 2.00 6.19 -0.41
CA ARG A 23 2.94 5.09 -0.67
C ARG A 23 2.97 4.02 0.41
N MET A 24 2.59 4.36 1.64
CA MET A 24 2.65 3.47 2.81
C MET A 24 1.52 3.78 3.79
N LEU A 25 0.73 2.76 4.15
CA LEU A 25 -0.29 2.86 5.20
C LEU A 25 0.05 1.92 6.35
N THR A 26 0.41 2.49 7.51
CA THR A 26 0.71 1.73 8.73
C THR A 26 -0.20 2.19 9.85
N ILE A 27 -0.99 1.28 10.40
CA ILE A 27 -2.01 1.53 11.44
C ILE A 27 -1.74 0.56 12.59
N THR A 28 -1.30 1.08 13.73
CA THR A 28 -0.93 0.23 14.89
C THR A 28 -1.60 0.64 16.20
N SER A 29 -2.02 -0.33 17.00
CA SER A 29 -2.43 -0.14 18.40
C SER A 29 -3.56 0.87 18.56
N CYS A 30 -4.54 0.74 17.68
CA CYS A 30 -5.75 1.54 17.60
C CYS A 30 -6.92 0.72 18.14
N THR A 31 -7.08 0.72 19.47
CA THR A 31 -7.97 -0.20 20.19
C THR A 31 -9.44 -0.13 19.77
N PHE A 32 -9.95 1.06 19.48
CA PHE A 32 -11.38 1.29 19.22
C PHE A 32 -11.78 1.28 17.74
N VAL A 33 -10.81 1.15 16.83
CA VAL A 33 -11.06 1.12 15.40
C VAL A 33 -11.73 -0.20 15.02
N GLU A 34 -12.89 -0.11 14.38
CA GLU A 34 -13.68 -1.24 13.88
C GLU A 34 -13.61 -1.37 12.35
N GLU A 35 -13.35 -0.26 11.66
CA GLU A 35 -13.20 -0.13 10.21
C GLU A 35 -12.10 0.89 9.90
N ILE A 36 -11.31 0.74 8.82
CA ILE A 36 -10.31 1.75 8.46
C ILE A 36 -10.96 2.90 7.69
N VAL A 37 -11.77 2.56 6.68
CA VAL A 37 -12.53 3.48 5.83
C VAL A 37 -14.01 3.29 6.11
N ALA A 38 -14.68 4.33 6.59
CA ALA A 38 -16.14 4.36 6.72
C ALA A 38 -16.79 4.87 5.43
N LYS A 39 -17.92 4.27 5.03
CA LYS A 39 -18.77 4.76 3.93
C LYS A 39 -19.48 6.06 4.31
N GLU A 40 -19.69 6.94 3.34
CA GLU A 40 -20.50 8.14 3.47
C GLU A 40 -21.84 8.01 2.73
N GLY A 41 -22.93 8.47 3.36
CA GLY A 41 -24.25 8.57 2.74
C GLY A 41 -24.72 7.30 2.00
N ASN A 42 -25.19 7.51 0.77
CA ASN A 42 -25.79 6.47 -0.07
C ASN A 42 -24.83 5.89 -1.13
N GLU A 43 -23.50 6.09 -1.03
CA GLU A 43 -22.50 5.62 -2.03
C GLU A 43 -22.82 4.23 -2.61
N GLU A 44 -22.91 4.14 -3.94
CA GLU A 44 -23.30 2.91 -4.60
C GLU A 44 -22.12 1.93 -4.70
N VAL A 45 -22.39 0.69 -5.09
CA VAL A 45 -21.39 -0.39 -5.21
C VAL A 45 -20.29 -0.04 -6.25
N THR A 46 -20.52 0.98 -7.08
CA THR A 46 -19.64 1.44 -8.16
C THR A 46 -18.49 2.35 -7.70
N ASP A 47 -18.54 2.91 -6.49
CA ASP A 47 -17.59 3.95 -6.09
C ASP A 47 -16.24 3.34 -5.62
N GLU A 48 -15.42 2.91 -6.58
CA GLU A 48 -14.07 2.36 -6.40
C GLU A 48 -13.12 3.34 -5.68
N ILE A 49 -12.36 2.84 -4.70
CA ILE A 49 -11.30 3.57 -4.00
C ILE A 49 -9.95 3.06 -4.50
N VAL A 50 -9.21 3.94 -5.18
CA VAL A 50 -7.91 3.62 -5.79
C VAL A 50 -6.78 4.17 -4.93
N PHE A 51 -5.83 3.32 -4.56
CA PHE A 51 -4.54 3.72 -3.97
C PHE A 51 -3.40 3.38 -4.95
N PRO A 52 -3.23 4.16 -6.04
CA PRO A 52 -2.39 3.79 -7.17
C PRO A 52 -0.91 3.65 -6.82
N ARG A 53 -0.45 4.36 -5.77
CA ARG A 53 0.97 4.40 -5.35
C ARG A 53 1.28 3.60 -4.08
N LEU A 54 0.29 2.93 -3.47
CA LEU A 54 0.45 2.22 -2.20
C LEU A 54 1.34 0.98 -2.36
N LYS A 55 2.62 1.07 -1.96
CA LYS A 55 3.59 -0.04 -2.00
C LYS A 55 3.47 -0.98 -0.78
N PHE A 56 3.04 -0.47 0.39
CA PHE A 56 2.96 -1.24 1.65
C PHE A 56 1.74 -0.93 2.53
N LEU A 57 1.10 -1.98 3.06
CA LEU A 57 -0.01 -1.92 4.00
C LEU A 57 0.28 -2.72 5.28
N ALA A 58 0.24 -2.08 6.45
CA ALA A 58 0.38 -2.73 7.75
C ALA A 58 -0.80 -2.39 8.68
N LEU A 59 -1.50 -3.43 9.12
CA LEU A 59 -2.61 -3.38 10.07
C LEU A 59 -2.22 -4.25 11.27
N ALA A 60 -1.96 -3.64 12.43
CA ALA A 60 -1.46 -4.40 13.57
C ALA A 60 -1.96 -3.91 14.94
N ASN A 61 -2.15 -4.82 15.90
CA ASN A 61 -2.71 -4.53 17.23
C ASN A 61 -4.07 -3.80 17.14
N LEU A 62 -5.00 -4.31 16.33
CA LEU A 62 -6.33 -3.71 16.11
C LEU A 62 -7.42 -4.67 16.65
N PRO A 63 -7.58 -4.78 17.99
CA PRO A 63 -8.39 -5.82 18.63
C PRO A 63 -9.90 -5.74 18.31
N ASN A 64 -10.38 -4.59 17.84
CA ASN A 64 -11.77 -4.40 17.43
C ASN A 64 -11.98 -4.30 15.91
N LEU A 65 -10.92 -4.32 15.09
CA LEU A 65 -11.06 -4.23 13.63
C LEU A 65 -11.86 -5.41 13.10
N THR A 66 -12.91 -5.13 12.33
CA THR A 66 -13.79 -6.14 11.72
C THR A 66 -13.54 -6.29 10.23
N SER A 67 -13.18 -5.19 9.56
CA SER A 67 -12.84 -5.10 8.14
C SER A 67 -12.00 -3.84 7.87
N PHE A 68 -11.37 -3.75 6.70
CA PHE A 68 -10.78 -2.50 6.22
C PHE A 68 -11.87 -1.50 5.83
N CYS A 69 -12.95 -1.97 5.20
CA CYS A 69 -14.18 -1.23 4.95
C CYS A 69 -15.37 -2.21 4.88
N SER A 70 -16.43 -1.96 5.67
CA SER A 70 -17.57 -2.88 5.76
C SER A 70 -18.57 -2.75 4.61
N ALA A 71 -18.65 -1.55 4.01
CA ALA A 71 -19.43 -1.31 2.81
C ALA A 71 -18.84 -2.07 1.61
N HIS A 72 -19.68 -2.29 0.59
CA HIS A 72 -19.31 -2.91 -0.69
C HIS A 72 -18.44 -1.98 -1.56
N CYS A 73 -17.44 -1.32 -0.98
CA CYS A 73 -16.48 -0.51 -1.70
C CYS A 73 -15.47 -1.42 -2.41
N ALA A 74 -15.30 -1.24 -3.72
CA ALA A 74 -14.19 -1.84 -4.44
C ALA A 74 -12.88 -1.11 -4.09
N PHE A 75 -11.78 -1.84 -3.92
CA PHE A 75 -10.45 -1.28 -3.70
C PHE A 75 -9.49 -1.70 -4.80
N ASN A 76 -8.69 -0.75 -5.29
CA ASN A 76 -7.70 -0.99 -6.34
C ASN A 76 -6.33 -0.47 -5.91
N MET A 77 -5.39 -1.40 -5.73
CA MET A 77 -4.07 -1.17 -5.15
C MET A 77 -2.99 -1.74 -6.08
N PRO A 78 -2.84 -1.20 -7.31
CA PRO A 78 -2.05 -1.83 -8.37
C PRO A 78 -0.54 -1.86 -8.06
N SER A 79 -0.06 -0.95 -7.20
CA SER A 79 1.34 -0.88 -6.76
C SER A 79 1.65 -1.64 -5.47
N LEU A 80 0.68 -2.35 -4.87
CA LEU A 80 0.88 -3.05 -3.60
C LEU A 80 1.91 -4.17 -3.77
N ARG A 81 2.86 -4.27 -2.86
CA ARG A 81 3.96 -5.26 -2.96
C ARG A 81 4.04 -6.18 -1.74
N LYS A 82 3.69 -5.63 -0.57
CA LYS A 82 3.73 -6.34 0.71
C LYS A 82 2.57 -5.90 1.59
N ALA A 83 2.06 -6.84 2.39
CA ALA A 83 1.13 -6.54 3.48
C ALA A 83 1.56 -7.21 4.79
N LEU A 84 1.15 -6.63 5.92
CA LEU A 84 1.26 -7.21 7.25
C LEU A 84 -0.09 -7.04 7.95
N LEU A 85 -0.67 -8.15 8.40
CA LEU A 85 -1.94 -8.20 9.11
C LEU A 85 -1.72 -9.05 10.36
N GLN A 86 -1.69 -8.44 11.55
CA GLN A 86 -1.26 -9.12 12.79
C GLN A 86 -2.04 -8.61 14.00
N ASN A 87 -2.30 -9.44 15.02
CA ASN A 87 -2.99 -9.01 16.24
C ASN A 87 -4.33 -8.24 15.96
N CYS A 88 -5.10 -8.67 14.96
CA CYS A 88 -6.42 -8.13 14.54
C CYS A 88 -7.53 -9.21 14.64
N PRO A 89 -7.78 -9.80 15.83
CA PRO A 89 -8.54 -11.05 16.01
C PRO A 89 -10.02 -11.01 15.61
N LYS A 90 -10.64 -9.83 15.47
CA LYS A 90 -12.04 -9.70 15.06
C LYS A 90 -12.23 -9.50 13.55
N MET A 91 -11.14 -9.40 12.78
CA MET A 91 -11.21 -9.11 11.35
C MET A 91 -11.70 -10.35 10.60
N LYS A 92 -12.79 -10.21 9.84
CA LYS A 92 -13.46 -11.32 9.14
C LYS A 92 -13.28 -11.31 7.63
N THR A 93 -13.03 -10.13 7.08
CA THR A 93 -12.80 -9.89 5.65
C THR A 93 -11.93 -8.65 5.49
N PHE A 94 -11.34 -8.42 4.32
CA PHE A 94 -10.71 -7.13 4.04
C PHE A 94 -11.78 -6.10 3.69
N THR A 95 -12.67 -6.40 2.75
CA THR A 95 -13.90 -5.66 2.48
C THR A 95 -15.04 -6.63 2.11
N SER A 96 -16.27 -6.13 1.98
CA SER A 96 -17.37 -6.85 1.33
C SER A 96 -17.45 -6.57 -0.18
N GLY A 97 -16.65 -5.62 -0.71
CA GLY A 97 -16.45 -5.38 -2.14
C GLY A 97 -15.31 -6.22 -2.75
N GLN A 98 -14.95 -5.90 -3.99
CA GLN A 98 -13.81 -6.50 -4.69
C GLN A 98 -12.49 -5.85 -4.26
N VAL A 99 -11.41 -6.64 -4.23
CA VAL A 99 -10.03 -6.13 -4.11
C VAL A 99 -9.30 -6.45 -5.42
N SER A 100 -8.74 -5.43 -6.06
CA SER A 100 -7.83 -5.56 -7.20
C SER A 100 -6.42 -5.18 -6.73
N MET A 101 -5.48 -6.11 -6.83
CA MET A 101 -4.07 -5.93 -6.49
C MET A 101 -3.22 -6.95 -7.24
N PRO A 102 -1.91 -6.73 -7.42
CA PRO A 102 -1.01 -7.78 -7.91
C PRO A 102 -0.81 -8.88 -6.85
N LYS A 103 -0.14 -9.96 -7.25
CA LYS A 103 0.33 -10.98 -6.30
C LYS A 103 1.37 -10.40 -5.35
N ILE A 104 1.10 -10.42 -4.05
CA ILE A 104 1.94 -9.80 -3.00
C ILE A 104 2.47 -10.82 -2.00
N LYS A 105 3.54 -10.46 -1.28
CA LYS A 105 4.01 -11.21 -0.11
C LYS A 105 3.33 -10.68 1.16
N ILE A 106 2.67 -11.55 1.91
CA ILE A 106 2.15 -11.24 3.25
C ILE A 106 3.08 -11.88 4.30
N HIS A 107 3.45 -11.08 5.30
CA HIS A 107 4.27 -11.55 6.42
C HIS A 107 3.41 -12.36 7.40
N GLU A 108 3.73 -13.64 7.61
CA GLU A 108 3.18 -14.48 8.68
C GLU A 108 4.15 -14.52 9.88
N ASP A 109 3.69 -15.00 11.03
CA ASP A 109 4.53 -15.29 12.20
C ASP A 109 5.76 -16.16 11.83
N LYS A 110 6.89 -15.96 12.53
CA LYS A 110 8.19 -16.66 12.37
C LYS A 110 8.88 -16.49 11.01
N ASP A 111 9.04 -15.25 10.55
CA ASP A 111 9.81 -14.86 9.36
C ASP A 111 9.33 -15.50 8.03
N GLN A 112 8.12 -16.06 8.00
CA GLN A 112 7.55 -16.69 6.80
C GLN A 112 6.77 -15.69 5.95
N TRP A 113 6.85 -15.89 4.64
CA TRP A 113 6.16 -15.05 3.66
C TRP A 113 5.26 -15.92 2.79
N LEU A 114 3.96 -15.64 2.81
CA LEU A 114 2.99 -16.29 1.95
C LEU A 114 2.68 -15.37 0.75
N TRP A 115 2.68 -15.95 -0.45
CA TRP A 115 2.21 -15.25 -1.64
C TRP A 115 0.68 -15.29 -1.68
N MET A 116 0.04 -14.13 -1.75
CA MET A 116 -1.41 -13.99 -1.88
C MET A 116 -1.79 -13.14 -3.08
N GLU A 117 -2.89 -13.52 -3.71
CA GLU A 117 -3.50 -12.82 -4.86
C GLU A 117 -4.77 -12.05 -4.43
N ASP A 118 -5.38 -12.41 -3.30
CA ASP A 118 -6.57 -11.75 -2.74
C ASP A 118 -6.42 -11.56 -1.19
N LEU A 119 -6.71 -10.35 -0.69
CA LEU A 119 -6.66 -10.03 0.75
C LEU A 119 -7.89 -10.51 1.53
N ASN A 120 -9.07 -10.57 0.91
CA ASN A 120 -10.26 -11.18 1.51
C ASN A 120 -10.00 -12.68 1.72
N GLU A 121 -9.46 -13.38 0.70
CA GLU A 121 -9.16 -14.80 0.81
C GLU A 121 -8.16 -15.06 1.94
N TYR A 122 -7.07 -14.27 2.03
CA TYR A 122 -6.11 -14.39 3.13
C TYR A 122 -6.77 -14.26 4.51
N VAL A 123 -7.57 -13.21 4.72
CA VAL A 123 -8.25 -12.98 6.01
C VAL A 123 -9.22 -14.13 6.32
N GLN A 124 -9.98 -14.61 5.33
CA GLN A 124 -10.88 -15.75 5.49
C GLN A 124 -10.13 -17.05 5.84
N GLN A 125 -9.00 -17.33 5.17
CA GLN A 125 -8.15 -18.48 5.51
C GLN A 125 -7.65 -18.42 6.97
N GLN A 126 -7.20 -17.24 7.44
CA GLN A 126 -6.73 -17.08 8.83
C GLN A 126 -7.86 -17.25 9.86
N VAL A 127 -9.08 -16.79 9.53
CA VAL A 127 -10.28 -17.03 10.35
C VAL A 127 -10.64 -18.52 10.38
N LEU A 128 -10.67 -19.19 9.22
CA LEU A 128 -11.02 -20.61 9.09
C LEU A 128 -10.02 -21.54 9.80
N GLN A 129 -8.73 -21.19 9.79
CA GLN A 129 -7.69 -21.93 10.51
C GLN A 129 -7.80 -21.80 12.05
N GLY A 130 -8.77 -21.03 12.57
CA GLY A 130 -8.92 -20.76 14.00
C GLY A 130 -7.76 -19.97 14.60
N LYS A 131 -6.78 -19.57 13.78
CA LYS A 131 -5.70 -18.66 14.14
C LYS A 131 -6.30 -17.27 14.43
N GLY A 132 -7.12 -16.78 13.51
CA GLY A 132 -7.38 -15.36 13.35
C GLY A 132 -6.08 -14.61 13.02
N LEU A 133 -6.13 -13.29 12.95
CA LEU A 133 -4.91 -12.47 13.02
C LEU A 133 -4.51 -12.41 14.51
N ARG A 134 -3.96 -13.54 14.98
CA ARG A 134 -3.82 -13.91 16.39
C ARG A 134 -2.92 -12.93 17.15
N MET A 135 -3.07 -12.86 18.47
CA MET A 135 -2.20 -12.03 19.34
C MET A 135 -0.90 -12.76 19.68
N ASP A 136 0.22 -12.24 19.19
CA ASP A 136 1.54 -12.60 19.73
C ASP A 136 1.80 -11.84 21.03
N ASN A 137 1.85 -12.59 22.15
CA ASN A 137 2.16 -12.06 23.47
C ASN A 137 3.62 -11.53 23.58
N ASP A 138 4.47 -11.85 22.61
CA ASP A 138 5.90 -11.48 22.59
C ASP A 138 6.21 -10.21 21.77
N ILE A 139 5.23 -9.60 21.08
CA ILE A 139 5.44 -8.30 20.42
C ILE A 139 5.44 -7.19 21.46
N LYS A 140 6.62 -7.00 22.03
CA LYS A 140 7.00 -5.88 22.88
C LYS A 140 6.95 -4.60 22.04
N ASP A 141 6.08 -3.69 22.44
CA ASP A 141 5.94 -2.29 22.03
C ASP A 141 5.69 -1.98 20.53
N ASP A 142 4.72 -1.09 20.31
CA ASP A 142 4.39 -0.46 19.03
C ASP A 142 5.60 0.10 18.26
N TYR A 143 6.66 0.45 19.00
CA TYR A 143 7.93 0.93 18.44
C TYR A 143 8.66 -0.16 17.63
N TYR A 144 8.75 -1.39 18.14
CA TYR A 144 9.35 -2.49 17.39
C TYR A 144 8.49 -2.85 16.19
N LEU A 145 7.17 -2.91 16.35
CA LEU A 145 6.24 -3.21 15.27
C LEU A 145 6.28 -2.18 14.14
N PHE A 146 6.36 -0.89 14.47
CA PHE A 146 6.57 0.18 13.49
C PHE A 146 7.95 0.09 12.82
N ASN A 147 9.01 -0.18 13.58
CA ASN A 147 10.35 -0.37 13.01
C ASN A 147 10.44 -1.63 12.13
N THR A 148 9.76 -2.71 12.47
CA THR A 148 9.62 -3.92 11.63
C THR A 148 8.85 -3.60 10.36
N CYS A 149 7.78 -2.80 10.42
CA CYS A 149 7.08 -2.29 9.23
C CYS A 149 8.00 -1.46 8.32
N ILE A 150 8.78 -0.54 8.89
CA ILE A 150 9.78 0.26 8.16
C ILE A 150 10.93 -0.61 7.63
N ALA A 151 11.37 -1.63 8.37
CA ALA A 151 12.39 -2.57 7.93
C ALA A 151 11.86 -3.43 6.77
N ILE A 152 10.65 -3.96 6.88
CA ILE A 152 9.95 -4.68 5.80
C ILE A 152 9.85 -3.80 4.55
N PHE A 153 9.52 -2.52 4.69
CA PHE A 153 9.51 -1.57 3.57
C PHE A 153 10.92 -1.43 2.95
N LYS A 154 11.96 -1.25 3.78
CA LYS A 154 13.36 -1.04 3.34
C LYS A 154 14.11 -2.32 2.89
N GLN A 155 13.67 -3.52 3.29
CA GLN A 155 14.39 -4.79 3.07
C GLN A 155 14.35 -5.30 1.62
N HIS A 156 13.81 -4.54 0.66
CA HIS A 156 14.04 -4.75 -0.77
C HIS A 156 14.53 -3.45 -1.44
N PRO A 157 15.84 -3.13 -1.36
CA PRO A 157 16.44 -2.00 -2.11
C PRO A 157 16.64 -2.27 -3.61
N LEU A 158 16.17 -3.40 -4.15
CA LEU A 158 16.56 -3.88 -5.49
C LEU A 158 15.71 -3.37 -6.65
N ASP A 159 14.56 -2.73 -6.39
CA ASP A 159 13.72 -2.15 -7.45
C ASP A 159 13.88 -0.61 -7.52
N ASP A 160 14.07 0.06 -6.39
CA ASP A 160 14.28 1.52 -6.32
C ASP A 160 15.69 1.95 -6.81
N TYR A 161 16.53 1.03 -7.33
CA TYR A 161 17.74 1.36 -8.12
C TYR A 161 17.44 1.58 -9.62
N TYR A 162 16.26 1.16 -10.09
CA TYR A 162 15.78 1.37 -11.46
C TYR A 162 14.51 2.23 -11.55
N ASP A 163 13.82 2.49 -10.44
CA ASP A 163 12.76 3.51 -10.30
C ASP A 163 13.41 4.92 -10.28
N LYS A 164 14.17 5.27 -11.32
CA LYS A 164 14.46 6.67 -11.64
C LYS A 164 13.18 7.26 -12.20
N ASP A 165 12.61 8.23 -11.48
CA ASP A 165 11.69 9.19 -12.06
C ASP A 165 12.38 9.78 -13.31
N THR A 166 11.93 9.39 -14.51
CA THR A 166 12.38 9.96 -15.79
C THR A 166 11.34 10.97 -16.27
N ASP A 167 11.10 11.97 -15.42
CA ASP A 167 10.40 13.21 -15.72
C ASP A 167 11.39 14.36 -15.45
N ASP A 168 12.38 14.51 -16.33
CA ASP A 168 13.15 15.75 -16.51
C ASP A 168 13.32 15.97 -18.02
N ASP A 169 12.29 16.59 -18.59
CA ASP A 169 12.27 17.18 -19.94
C ASP A 169 13.09 18.47 -19.92
N ASP A 170 14.42 18.35 -19.98
CA ASP A 170 15.33 19.48 -20.16
C ASP A 170 15.80 19.53 -21.63
N THR A 171 15.03 20.28 -22.43
CA THR A 171 15.47 20.78 -23.74
C THR A 171 16.74 21.62 -23.59
N PHE A 172 17.90 21.12 -24.05
CA PHE A 172 19.07 21.95 -24.28
C PHE A 172 19.22 22.33 -25.76
N ASP A 173 18.87 23.59 -26.02
CA ASP A 173 19.18 24.33 -27.24
C ASP A 173 20.67 24.69 -27.25
N ASP A 174 21.47 24.01 -28.07
CA ASP A 174 22.88 24.37 -28.32
C ASP A 174 23.01 25.15 -29.63
N GLY A 175 22.60 26.41 -29.54
CA GLY A 175 22.85 27.41 -30.57
C GLY A 175 24.31 27.85 -30.67
N ASN A 176 24.93 27.50 -31.80
CA ASN A 176 26.01 28.22 -32.49
C ASN A 176 27.49 27.98 -32.05
N GLY A 177 28.32 27.71 -33.07
CA GLY A 177 29.77 27.50 -32.93
C GLY A 177 30.49 27.43 -34.27
N ASN A 178 30.57 28.56 -34.99
CA ASN A 178 31.34 28.71 -36.23
C ASN A 178 32.77 28.15 -36.13
N ASN A 179 33.28 27.53 -37.20
CA ASN A 179 34.41 28.10 -37.94
C ASN A 179 34.67 27.45 -39.30
N ASN A 180 35.12 28.31 -40.22
CA ASN A 180 35.44 28.06 -41.62
C ASN A 180 36.54 27.00 -41.83
N ASP A 181 36.47 26.29 -42.95
CA ASP A 181 37.64 26.20 -43.84
C ASP A 181 37.19 26.27 -45.31
N SER A 182 38.08 26.69 -46.21
CA SER A 182 37.79 27.03 -47.62
C SER A 182 38.83 26.44 -48.58
N GLY A 183 38.37 25.90 -49.71
CA GLY A 183 39.24 25.29 -50.74
C GLY A 183 38.60 24.02 -51.31
N ASP A 184 37.60 24.09 -52.19
CA ASP A 184 37.60 24.56 -53.59
C ASP A 184 38.08 23.49 -54.60
N SER A 185 37.24 23.25 -55.62
CA SER A 185 37.50 22.55 -56.90
C SER A 185 37.85 21.05 -56.86
N GLN A 186 37.48 20.18 -57.81
CA GLN A 186 36.59 20.15 -59.00
C GLN A 186 36.40 18.63 -59.34
N LEU A 187 35.45 18.11 -60.14
CA LEU A 187 34.41 18.64 -61.05
C LEU A 187 33.28 17.56 -61.18
N GLN A 188 32.27 17.78 -62.05
CA GLN A 188 31.46 16.71 -62.65
C GLN A 188 31.83 16.57 -64.14
N HIS A 189 32.13 15.36 -64.62
CA HIS A 189 31.53 14.82 -65.85
C HIS A 189 31.72 13.32 -66.03
#